data_AF-A0A949KM85-F1
#
_entry.id   AF-A0A949KM85-F1
#
_cell.length_a   1.000
_cell.length_b   1.000
_cell.length_c   1.000
_cell.angle_alpha   90.00
_cell.angle_beta   90.00
_cell.angle_gamma   90.00
#
_symmetry.space_group_name_H-M   'P 1'
#
loop_
_entity.id
_entity.type
_entity.pdbx_description
1 polymer ?
#
loop_
_entity_poly.entity_id
_entity_poly.type
_entity_poly.pdbx_seq_one_letter_code
_entity_poly.pdbx_strand_id
1 'polypeptide(L)'
;MGPFTARITAYLALGLSLALAVLVIWASENTLTGAVLPVGLALAALGLLAGVWVMTKGYVSRRGFVVTPRWGVVFADVMFTLACGAMAFGMLEYCLAGWLASPPLLDEGVQVVMSWMLLPFAAFTAFYAANMAVQSLEVTQEGITWHGPGDSRFLPWEQVRGLELHDTYVAVSRVGMVMPKRLQTKLVIRAQKDDIYLYEPGLKRTKRGIVAALRHYGPARLGADLERISLDW
;
A
#
# COMPACT_ATOMS: atom_id res chain seq x y z
N MET A 1 14.05 -9.49 -3.94
CA MET A 1 12.77 -9.50 -3.19
C MET A 1 11.87 -8.45 -3.82
N GLY A 2 10.65 -8.80 -4.23
CA GLY A 2 9.71 -7.86 -4.84
C GLY A 2 9.00 -7.00 -3.79
N PRO A 3 8.30 -5.92 -4.18
CA PRO A 3 7.64 -5.01 -3.22
C PRO A 3 6.62 -5.73 -2.32
N PHE A 4 5.86 -6.67 -2.88
CA PHE A 4 4.92 -7.50 -2.12
C PHE A 4 5.64 -8.36 -1.06
N THR A 5 6.65 -9.13 -1.46
CA THR A 5 7.38 -10.03 -0.55
C THR A 5 8.16 -9.25 0.50
N ALA A 6 8.65 -8.05 0.18
CA ALA A 6 9.25 -7.14 1.14
C ALA A 6 8.23 -6.70 2.20
N ARG A 7 7.04 -6.25 1.78
CA ARG A 7 6.02 -5.74 2.70
C ARG A 7 5.44 -6.81 3.61
N ILE A 8 5.07 -7.97 3.07
CA ILE A 8 4.51 -9.05 3.92
C ILE A 8 5.52 -9.49 4.98
N THR A 9 6.79 -9.63 4.60
CA THR A 9 7.88 -9.98 5.53
C THR A 9 8.07 -8.89 6.57
N ALA A 10 8.03 -7.62 6.17
CA ALA A 10 8.18 -6.49 7.07
C ALA A 10 7.00 -6.37 8.05
N TYR A 11 5.75 -6.52 7.60
CA TYR A 11 4.58 -6.47 8.46
C TYR A 11 4.58 -7.56 9.52
N LEU A 12 4.95 -8.79 9.15
CA LEU A 12 5.06 -9.89 10.09
C LEU A 12 6.22 -9.66 11.08
N ALA A 13 7.41 -9.28 10.59
CA ALA A 13 8.56 -9.04 11.46
C ALA A 13 8.31 -7.89 12.43
N LEU A 14 7.81 -6.74 11.95
CA LEU A 14 7.50 -5.58 12.78
C LEU A 14 6.34 -5.87 13.73
N GLY A 15 5.26 -6.50 13.24
CA GLY A 15 4.09 -6.85 14.04
C GLY A 15 4.45 -7.79 15.19
N LEU A 16 5.16 -8.90 14.91
CA LEU A 16 5.61 -9.84 15.92
C LEU A 16 6.56 -9.20 16.93
N SER A 17 7.45 -8.31 16.48
CA SER A 17 8.40 -7.64 17.36
C SER A 17 7.72 -6.61 18.27
N LEU A 18 6.73 -5.87 17.76
CA LEU A 18 5.89 -4.97 18.56
C LEU A 18 5.10 -5.75 19.60
N ALA A 19 4.45 -6.85 19.18
CA ALA A 19 3.69 -7.72 20.07
C ALA A 19 4.57 -8.31 21.19
N LEU A 20 5.77 -8.79 20.84
CA LEU A 20 6.74 -9.31 21.81
C LEU A 20 7.18 -8.24 22.79
N ALA A 21 7.48 -7.01 22.33
CA ALA A 21 7.88 -5.92 23.21
C ALA A 21 6.77 -5.59 24.22
N VAL A 22 5.53 -5.45 23.77
CA VAL A 22 4.37 -5.18 24.65
C VAL A 22 4.21 -6.31 25.67
N LEU A 23 4.31 -7.56 25.23
CA LEU A 23 4.13 -8.72 26.09
C LEU A 23 5.25 -8.82 27.15
N VAL A 24 6.50 -8.58 26.77
CA VAL A 24 7.65 -8.56 27.68
C VAL A 24 7.52 -7.44 28.71
N ILE A 25 7.10 -6.24 28.29
CA ILE A 25 6.86 -5.11 29.21
C ILE A 25 5.75 -5.47 30.20
N TRP A 26 4.61 -5.94 29.70
CA TRP A 26 3.47 -6.33 30.55
C TRP A 26 3.84 -7.46 31.52
N ALA A 27 4.55 -8.48 31.04
CA ALA A 27 4.96 -9.59 31.88
C ALA A 27 6.02 -9.15 32.91
N SER A 28 6.84 -8.13 32.62
CA SER A 28 7.79 -7.58 33.59
C SER A 28 7.12 -6.88 34.77
N GLU A 29 5.94 -6.32 34.57
CA GLU A 29 5.15 -5.70 35.64
C GLU A 29 4.52 -6.75 36.57
N ASN A 30 4.32 -7.99 36.09
CA ASN A 30 3.52 -9.00 36.80
C ASN A 30 4.31 -10.24 37.26
N THR A 31 5.34 -10.71 36.53
CA THR A 31 5.99 -12.02 36.79
C THR A 31 7.45 -12.14 36.33
N LEU A 32 7.85 -11.50 35.24
CA LEU A 32 9.20 -11.64 34.65
C LEU A 32 10.21 -10.67 35.29
N THR A 33 11.10 -11.19 36.13
CA THR A 33 12.25 -10.43 36.65
C THR A 33 13.58 -11.08 36.27
N GLY A 34 14.64 -10.29 36.16
CA GLY A 34 15.99 -10.77 35.81
C GLY A 34 16.31 -10.73 34.31
N ALA A 35 17.11 -11.70 33.83
CA ALA A 35 17.69 -11.69 32.48
C ALA A 35 16.68 -11.85 31.32
N VAL A 36 15.45 -12.27 31.58
CA VAL A 36 14.42 -12.49 30.55
C VAL A 36 13.93 -11.17 29.94
N LEU A 37 13.80 -10.12 30.76
CA LEU A 37 13.39 -8.79 30.31
C LEU A 37 14.37 -8.18 29.28
N PRO A 38 15.68 -8.04 29.56
CA PRO A 38 16.61 -7.45 28.59
C PRO A 38 16.78 -8.33 27.35
N VAL A 39 16.70 -9.66 27.47
CA VAL A 39 16.78 -10.57 26.32
C VAL A 39 15.55 -10.43 25.42
N GLY A 40 14.34 -10.41 26.00
CA GLY A 40 13.10 -10.24 25.24
C GLY A 40 13.04 -8.90 24.52
N LEU A 41 13.43 -7.81 25.19
CA LEU A 41 13.53 -6.49 24.58
C LEU A 41 14.61 -6.40 23.49
N ALA A 42 15.75 -7.06 23.68
CA ALA A 42 16.80 -7.10 22.66
C ALA A 42 16.33 -7.85 21.40
N LEU A 43 15.63 -8.99 21.56
CA LEU A 43 15.04 -9.73 20.45
C LEU A 43 13.99 -8.90 19.71
N ALA A 44 13.10 -8.22 20.45
CA ALA A 44 12.12 -7.32 19.85
C ALA A 44 12.80 -6.16 19.09
N ALA A 45 13.84 -5.55 19.66
CA ALA A 45 14.58 -4.47 19.01
C ALA A 45 15.27 -4.95 17.72
N LEU A 46 15.92 -6.12 17.74
CA LEU A 46 16.53 -6.71 16.54
C LEU A 46 15.49 -7.00 15.46
N GLY A 47 14.34 -7.56 15.84
CA GLY A 47 13.24 -7.83 14.92
C GLY A 47 12.64 -6.54 14.33
N LEU A 48 12.52 -5.47 15.12
CA LEU A 48 12.11 -4.15 14.65
C LEU A 48 13.11 -3.59 13.62
N LEU A 49 14.40 -3.62 13.93
CA LEU A 49 15.46 -3.14 13.02
C LEU A 49 15.48 -3.93 11.71
N ALA A 50 15.39 -5.26 11.80
CA ALA A 50 15.31 -6.13 10.63
C ALA A 50 14.05 -5.84 9.81
N GLY A 51 12.90 -5.68 10.46
CA GLY A 51 11.62 -5.35 9.83
C GLY A 51 11.65 -4.00 9.11
N VAL A 52 12.21 -2.96 9.73
CA VAL A 52 12.40 -1.64 9.09
C VAL A 52 13.32 -1.78 7.87
N TRP A 53 14.44 -2.49 8.01
CA TRP A 53 15.35 -2.71 6.89
C TRP A 53 14.70 -3.43 5.72
N VAL A 54 13.91 -4.48 5.97
CA VAL A 54 13.13 -5.19 4.95
C VAL A 54 12.09 -4.25 4.32
N MET A 55 11.41 -3.42 5.13
CA MET A 55 10.42 -2.45 4.65
C MET A 55 11.03 -1.45 3.67
N THR A 56 12.27 -0.99 3.90
CA THR A 56 12.96 -0.06 2.98
C THR A 56 13.07 -0.62 1.56
N LYS A 57 13.18 -1.95 1.40
CA LYS A 57 13.23 -2.62 0.11
C LYS A 57 11.89 -2.65 -0.63
N GLY A 58 10.78 -2.42 0.09
CA GLY A 58 9.44 -2.27 -0.49
C GLY A 58 9.22 -0.91 -1.16
N TYR A 59 9.98 0.12 -0.78
CA TYR A 59 9.90 1.46 -1.36
C TYR A 59 10.79 1.61 -2.60
N VAL A 60 10.40 0.93 -3.69
CA VAL A 60 11.10 1.09 -4.98
C VAL A 60 10.63 2.38 -5.65
N SER A 61 11.56 3.29 -5.92
CA SER A 61 11.26 4.46 -6.75
C SER A 61 11.23 4.06 -8.22
N ARG A 62 10.07 4.15 -8.86
CA ARG A 62 9.97 4.06 -10.33
C ARG A 62 10.17 5.44 -10.96
N ARG A 63 10.59 5.47 -12.23
CA ARG A 63 10.77 6.71 -13.00
C ARG A 63 9.42 7.34 -13.31
N GLY A 64 9.45 8.63 -13.64
CA GLY A 64 8.28 9.42 -14.01
C GLY A 64 7.44 9.93 -12.83
N PHE A 65 6.20 10.29 -13.15
CA PHE A 65 5.22 10.82 -12.22
C PHE A 65 4.58 9.69 -11.42
N VAL A 66 4.92 9.59 -10.14
CA VAL A 66 4.31 8.60 -9.23
C VAL A 66 2.90 9.05 -8.87
N VAL A 67 1.91 8.18 -9.10
CA VAL A 67 0.47 8.48 -8.90
C VAL A 67 0.15 8.65 -7.41
N THR A 68 0.64 7.73 -6.59
CA THR A 68 0.44 7.75 -5.14
C THR A 68 1.62 8.42 -4.45
N PRO A 69 1.40 9.45 -3.61
CA PRO A 69 2.48 10.10 -2.91
C PRO A 69 3.12 9.15 -1.89
N ARG A 70 4.46 9.22 -1.75
CA ARG A 70 5.22 8.35 -0.83
C ARG A 70 4.70 8.39 0.60
N TRP A 71 4.32 9.56 1.11
CA TRP A 71 3.79 9.68 2.48
C TRP A 71 2.50 8.88 2.68
N GLY A 72 1.63 8.80 1.67
CA GLY A 72 0.38 8.04 1.75
C GLY A 72 0.63 6.54 1.82
N VAL A 73 1.65 6.08 1.10
CA VAL A 73 2.12 4.68 1.17
C VAL A 73 2.72 4.38 2.55
N VAL A 74 3.61 5.25 3.05
CA VAL A 74 4.21 5.09 4.38
C VAL A 74 3.15 5.07 5.48
N PHE A 75 2.16 5.95 5.39
CA PHE A 75 1.05 5.99 6.34
C PHE A 75 0.26 4.67 6.36
N ALA A 76 -0.07 4.13 5.18
CA ALA A 76 -0.74 2.84 5.07
C ALA A 76 0.12 1.72 5.67
N ASP A 77 1.42 1.67 5.33
CA ASP A 77 2.36 0.66 5.83
C ASP A 77 2.47 0.71 7.36
N VAL A 78 2.43 1.90 7.99
CA VAL A 78 2.39 2.07 9.46
C VAL A 78 1.09 1.52 10.05
N MET A 79 -0.06 1.89 9.49
CA MET A 79 -1.37 1.40 9.98
C MET A 79 -1.49 -0.13 9.87
N PHE A 80 -1.05 -0.71 8.76
CA PHE A 80 -1.06 -2.15 8.57
C PHE A 80 -0.10 -2.87 9.50
N THR A 81 1.07 -2.29 9.78
CA THR A 81 2.02 -2.81 10.75
C THR A 81 1.43 -2.84 12.16
N LEU A 82 0.77 -1.76 12.59
CA LEU A 82 0.11 -1.71 13.90
C LEU A 82 -1.01 -2.75 14.03
N ALA A 83 -1.84 -2.89 12.99
CA ALA A 83 -2.88 -3.91 12.95
C ALA A 83 -2.30 -5.34 12.99
N CYS A 84 -1.21 -5.60 12.25
CA CYS A 84 -0.48 -6.86 12.35
C CYS A 84 0.14 -7.07 13.74
N GLY A 85 0.61 -6.01 14.40
CA GLY A 85 1.11 -6.06 15.77
C GLY A 85 0.03 -6.44 16.77
N ALA A 86 -1.17 -5.87 16.65
CA ALA A 86 -2.31 -6.29 17.46
C ALA A 86 -2.63 -7.77 17.22
N MET A 87 -2.76 -8.21 15.97
CA MET A 87 -3.03 -9.61 15.64
C MET A 87 -1.94 -10.58 16.15
N ALA A 88 -0.67 -10.18 16.02
CA ALA A 88 0.47 -10.91 16.52
C ALA A 88 0.47 -11.02 18.06
N PHE A 89 -0.01 -9.99 18.77
CA PHE A 89 -0.18 -10.04 20.21
C PHE A 89 -1.16 -11.15 20.61
N GLY A 90 -2.34 -11.20 19.99
CA GLY A 90 -3.30 -12.29 20.23
C GLY A 90 -2.72 -13.68 19.95
N MET A 91 -1.87 -13.80 18.92
CA MET A 91 -1.16 -15.05 18.61
C MET A 91 -0.12 -15.44 19.66
N LEU A 92 0.71 -14.50 20.10
CA LEU A 92 1.72 -14.78 21.13
C LEU A 92 1.03 -15.16 22.45
N GLU A 93 -0.03 -14.45 22.82
CA GLU A 93 -0.80 -14.71 24.01
C GLU A 93 -1.47 -16.09 23.97
N TYR A 94 -2.08 -16.47 22.84
CA TYR A 94 -2.64 -17.80 22.63
C TYR A 94 -1.58 -18.90 22.82
N CYS A 95 -0.39 -18.71 22.24
CA CYS A 95 0.72 -19.66 22.39
C CYS A 95 1.20 -19.75 23.85
N LEU A 96 1.26 -18.63 24.57
CA LEU A 96 1.70 -18.61 25.97
C LEU A 96 0.66 -19.21 26.92
N ALA A 97 -0.63 -18.94 26.70
CA ALA A 97 -1.71 -19.57 27.43
C ALA A 97 -1.71 -21.10 27.20
N GLY A 98 -1.54 -21.54 25.96
CA GLY A 98 -1.51 -22.96 25.61
C GLY A 98 -0.26 -23.70 26.08
N TRP A 99 0.93 -23.08 26.04
CA TRP A 99 2.20 -23.77 26.32
C TRP A 99 2.73 -23.54 27.74
N LEU A 100 2.44 -22.39 28.33
CA LEU A 100 2.97 -22.00 29.64
C LEU A 100 1.88 -21.83 30.70
N ALA A 101 0.62 -22.13 30.36
CA ALA A 101 -0.54 -21.93 31.24
C ALA A 101 -0.62 -20.49 31.80
N SER A 102 -0.12 -19.50 31.04
CA SER A 102 -0.17 -18.10 31.43
C SER A 102 -1.63 -17.64 31.47
N PRO A 103 -2.05 -16.85 32.49
CA PRO A 103 -3.38 -16.27 32.49
C PRO A 103 -3.54 -15.35 31.26
N PRO A 104 -4.58 -15.58 30.43
CA PRO A 104 -4.83 -14.74 29.26
C PRO A 104 -5.41 -13.38 29.69
N LEU A 105 -5.02 -12.35 28.94
CA LEU A 105 -5.55 -10.99 28.94
C LEU A 105 -6.76 -10.81 28.01
N LEU A 106 -6.77 -11.54 26.90
CA LEU A 106 -7.84 -11.53 25.90
C LEU A 106 -8.69 -12.79 26.03
N ASP A 107 -9.97 -12.68 25.69
CA ASP A 107 -10.84 -13.85 25.57
C ASP A 107 -10.31 -14.82 24.51
N GLU A 108 -10.41 -16.13 24.76
CA GLU A 108 -9.90 -17.19 23.89
C GLU A 108 -10.41 -17.04 22.44
N GLY A 109 -11.70 -16.73 22.27
CA GLY A 109 -12.28 -16.50 20.94
C GLY A 109 -11.63 -15.35 20.17
N VAL A 110 -11.23 -14.28 20.88
CA VAL A 110 -10.54 -13.13 20.28
C VAL A 110 -9.11 -13.52 19.89
N GLN A 111 -8.40 -14.22 20.77
CA GLN A 111 -7.05 -14.71 20.50
C GLN A 111 -7.00 -15.60 19.26
N VAL A 112 -7.91 -16.57 19.16
CA VAL A 112 -8.00 -17.48 18.01
C VAL A 112 -8.25 -16.71 16.73
N VAL A 113 -9.24 -15.81 16.70
CA VAL A 113 -9.54 -15.00 15.51
C VAL A 113 -8.35 -14.15 15.09
N MET A 114 -7.71 -13.46 16.04
CA MET A 114 -6.54 -12.61 15.78
C MET A 114 -5.35 -13.41 15.24
N SER A 115 -5.11 -14.60 15.79
CA SER A 115 -4.07 -15.52 15.33
C SER A 115 -4.29 -15.98 13.89
N TRP A 116 -5.52 -16.42 13.59
CA TRP A 116 -5.88 -16.91 12.26
C TRP A 116 -5.90 -15.80 11.21
N MET A 117 -6.23 -14.57 11.62
CA MET A 117 -6.29 -13.42 10.71
C MET A 117 -4.93 -12.79 10.41
N LEU A 118 -3.90 -13.03 11.21
CA LEU A 118 -2.57 -12.40 11.04
C LEU A 118 -2.01 -12.58 9.62
N LEU A 119 -1.90 -13.82 9.15
CA LEU A 119 -1.35 -14.13 7.83
C LEU A 119 -2.22 -13.62 6.66
N PRO A 120 -3.54 -13.91 6.59
CA PRO A 120 -4.35 -13.41 5.48
C PRO A 120 -4.43 -11.88 5.48
N PHE A 121 -4.47 -11.24 6.65
CA PHE A 121 -4.47 -9.78 6.75
C PHE A 121 -3.12 -9.19 6.28
N ALA A 122 -1.99 -9.74 6.72
CA ALA A 122 -0.67 -9.30 6.28
C ALA A 122 -0.50 -9.48 4.75
N ALA A 123 -0.97 -10.60 4.20
CA ALA A 123 -0.93 -10.85 2.76
C ALA A 123 -1.80 -9.85 1.97
N PHE A 124 -3.04 -9.66 2.39
CA PHE A 124 -3.97 -8.73 1.73
C PHE A 124 -3.46 -7.29 1.76
N THR A 125 -3.03 -6.82 2.94
CA THR A 125 -2.52 -5.45 3.10
C THR A 125 -1.19 -5.24 2.38
N ALA A 126 -0.31 -6.25 2.35
CA ALA A 126 0.94 -6.17 1.58
C ALA A 126 0.67 -6.09 0.09
N PHE A 127 -0.30 -6.85 -0.41
CA PHE A 127 -0.73 -6.78 -1.81
C PHE A 127 -1.32 -5.41 -2.15
N TYR A 128 -2.23 -4.92 -1.31
CA TYR A 128 -2.85 -3.62 -1.48
C TYR A 128 -1.81 -2.49 -1.52
N ALA A 129 -0.92 -2.43 -0.51
CA ALA A 129 0.14 -1.43 -0.46
C ALA A 129 1.12 -1.55 -1.64
N ALA A 130 1.50 -2.79 -2.02
CA ALA A 130 2.33 -3.06 -3.21
C ALA A 130 1.73 -2.44 -4.46
N ASN A 131 0.44 -2.61 -4.69
CA ASN A 131 -0.22 -2.08 -5.88
C ASN A 131 -0.36 -0.56 -5.84
N MET A 132 -0.65 0.03 -4.67
CA MET A 132 -0.69 1.50 -4.51
C MET A 132 0.65 2.17 -4.81
N ALA A 133 1.76 1.56 -4.36
CA ALA A 133 3.07 2.17 -4.45
C ALA A 133 3.71 2.11 -5.86
N VAL A 134 3.14 1.33 -6.77
CA VAL A 134 3.83 0.92 -8.00
C VAL A 134 3.42 1.72 -9.23
N GLN A 135 2.27 2.42 -9.23
CA GLN A 135 1.83 3.11 -10.42
C GLN A 135 2.62 4.42 -10.66
N SER A 136 3.34 4.47 -11.78
CA SER A 136 3.96 5.70 -12.27
C SER A 136 3.81 5.85 -13.79
N LEU A 137 3.86 7.10 -14.25
CA LEU A 137 3.81 7.46 -15.66
C LEU A 137 5.05 8.23 -16.04
N GLU A 138 5.86 7.68 -16.94
CA GLU A 138 6.96 8.40 -17.57
C GLU A 138 6.52 8.88 -18.95
N VAL A 139 6.76 10.16 -19.24
CA VAL A 139 6.39 10.80 -20.51
C VAL A 139 7.68 11.34 -21.11
N THR A 140 8.04 10.85 -22.30
CA THR A 140 9.27 11.20 -23.01
C THR A 140 8.95 11.65 -24.44
N GLN A 141 9.98 12.09 -25.18
CA GLN A 141 9.84 12.46 -26.60
C GLN A 141 9.40 11.28 -27.49
N GLU A 142 9.74 10.05 -27.10
CA GLU A 142 9.44 8.85 -27.90
C GLU A 142 8.05 8.28 -27.60
N GLY A 143 7.54 8.48 -26.39
CA GLY A 143 6.23 7.96 -26.00
C GLY A 143 5.93 8.06 -24.51
N ILE A 144 5.05 7.17 -24.06
CA ILE A 144 4.61 7.06 -22.68
C ILE A 144 4.99 5.69 -22.14
N THR A 145 5.72 5.65 -21.03
CA THR A 145 5.93 4.40 -20.28
C THR A 145 5.02 4.39 -19.07
N TRP A 146 4.08 3.45 -19.05
CA TRP A 146 3.27 3.17 -17.88
C TRP A 146 3.93 2.06 -17.07
N HIS A 147 4.15 2.35 -15.80
CA HIS A 147 4.63 1.39 -14.84
C HIS A 147 3.46 0.94 -13.98
N GLY A 148 3.04 -0.32 -14.13
CA GLY A 148 1.95 -0.92 -13.39
C GLY A 148 2.41 -1.97 -12.38
N PRO A 149 1.47 -2.53 -11.61
CA PRO A 149 1.74 -3.68 -10.77
C PRO A 149 2.24 -4.85 -11.61
N GLY A 150 3.48 -5.30 -11.37
CA GLY A 150 4.09 -6.45 -12.04
C GLY A 150 4.70 -6.19 -13.41
N ASP A 151 4.22 -5.21 -14.17
CA ASP A 151 4.65 -4.98 -15.56
C ASP A 151 4.93 -3.49 -15.86
N SER A 152 5.67 -3.23 -16.93
CA SER A 152 5.88 -1.88 -17.48
C SER A 152 5.62 -1.92 -18.98
N ARG A 153 4.79 -1.00 -19.46
CA ARG A 153 4.37 -0.96 -20.86
C ARG A 153 4.82 0.35 -21.46
N PHE A 154 5.62 0.25 -22.51
CA PHE A 154 5.98 1.39 -23.34
C PHE A 154 4.98 1.52 -24.50
N LEU A 155 4.42 2.71 -24.65
CA LEU A 155 3.49 3.07 -25.71
C LEU A 155 4.10 4.23 -26.51
N PRO A 156 4.64 3.96 -27.72
CA PRO A 156 5.19 5.01 -28.55
C PRO A 156 4.07 5.93 -29.04
N TRP A 157 4.39 7.20 -29.30
CA TRP A 157 3.37 8.20 -29.59
C TRP A 157 2.48 7.81 -30.76
N GLU A 158 3.00 7.16 -31.81
CA GLU A 158 2.25 6.71 -32.99
C GLU A 158 1.10 5.75 -32.65
N GLN A 159 1.21 5.04 -31.54
CA GLN A 159 0.17 4.13 -31.06
C GLN A 159 -0.89 4.83 -30.20
N VAL A 160 -0.61 6.04 -29.72
CA VAL A 160 -1.57 6.85 -28.94
C VAL A 160 -2.57 7.52 -29.88
N ARG A 161 -3.84 7.14 -29.72
CA ARG A 161 -4.97 7.67 -30.50
C ARG A 161 -5.65 8.87 -29.85
N GLY A 162 -5.72 8.89 -28.53
CA GLY A 162 -6.43 9.93 -27.79
C GLY A 162 -6.29 9.78 -26.29
N LEU A 163 -6.78 10.78 -25.56
CA LEU A 163 -6.78 10.82 -24.11
C LEU A 163 -8.20 11.15 -23.59
N GLU A 164 -8.64 10.42 -22.58
CA GLU A 164 -9.99 10.56 -22.04
C GLU A 164 -10.01 10.41 -20.52
N LEU A 165 -10.89 11.14 -19.85
CA LEU A 165 -11.19 10.92 -18.44
C LEU A 165 -12.37 9.96 -18.33
N HIS A 166 -12.20 8.92 -17.53
CA HIS A 166 -13.25 7.96 -17.25
C HIS A 166 -13.59 7.96 -15.76
N ASP A 167 -14.84 8.27 -15.45
CA ASP A 167 -15.34 8.28 -14.07
C ASP A 167 -16.00 6.96 -13.71
N THR A 168 -15.56 6.40 -12.58
CA THR A 168 -16.17 5.20 -11.99
C THR A 168 -17.18 5.65 -10.93
N TYR A 169 -18.38 5.08 -10.94
CA TYR A 169 -19.46 5.40 -9.99
C TYR A 169 -19.83 4.19 -9.14
N VAL A 170 -20.21 4.42 -7.89
CA VAL A 170 -20.77 3.41 -7.00
C VAL A 170 -22.14 3.86 -6.50
N ALA A 171 -23.08 2.91 -6.45
CA ALA A 171 -24.41 3.13 -5.90
C ALA A 171 -24.34 3.30 -4.37
N VAL A 172 -24.83 4.42 -3.87
CA VAL A 172 -24.97 4.68 -2.43
C VAL A 172 -26.43 4.98 -2.09
N SER A 173 -26.91 4.42 -0.98
CA SER A 173 -28.24 4.75 -0.47
C SER A 173 -28.17 6.04 0.35
N ARG A 174 -28.98 7.04 -0.02
CA ARG A 174 -29.22 8.24 0.77
C ARG A 174 -30.72 8.45 0.89
N VAL A 175 -31.22 8.48 2.12
CA VAL A 175 -32.65 8.72 2.40
C VAL A 175 -33.55 7.75 1.62
N GLY A 176 -33.19 6.47 1.57
CA GLY A 176 -33.97 5.43 0.88
C GLY A 176 -33.87 5.43 -0.66
N MET A 177 -33.15 6.38 -1.28
CA MET A 177 -32.91 6.41 -2.72
C MET A 177 -31.48 5.98 -3.07
N VAL A 178 -31.36 5.14 -4.10
CA VAL A 178 -30.05 4.74 -4.66
C VAL A 178 -29.56 5.84 -5.59
N MET A 179 -28.45 6.48 -5.23
CA MET A 179 -27.81 7.52 -6.03
C MET A 179 -26.41 7.11 -6.46
N PRO A 180 -25.97 7.42 -7.69
CA PRO A 180 -24.60 7.20 -8.10
C PRO A 180 -23.68 8.23 -7.45
N LYS A 181 -22.66 7.76 -6.72
CA LYS A 181 -21.58 8.58 -6.19
C LYS A 181 -20.31 8.31 -6.99
N ARG A 182 -19.68 9.36 -7.51
CA ARG A 182 -18.37 9.26 -8.18
C ARG A 182 -17.35 8.70 -7.18
N LEU A 183 -16.77 7.56 -7.53
CA LEU A 183 -15.76 6.87 -6.74
C LEU A 183 -14.37 7.36 -7.12
N GLN A 184 -14.07 7.38 -8.41
CA GLN A 184 -12.71 7.66 -8.88
C GLN A 184 -12.70 8.07 -10.36
N THR A 185 -11.84 9.03 -10.69
CA THR A 185 -11.50 9.38 -12.08
C THR A 185 -10.28 8.59 -12.52
N LYS A 186 -10.23 8.19 -13.78
CA LYS A 186 -9.04 7.57 -14.39
C LYS A 186 -8.72 8.30 -15.69
N LEU A 187 -7.44 8.53 -15.94
CA LEU A 187 -6.99 8.95 -17.27
C LEU A 187 -6.80 7.68 -18.10
N VAL A 188 -7.56 7.59 -19.19
CA VAL A 188 -7.48 6.52 -20.18
C VAL A 188 -6.65 7.03 -21.36
N ILE A 189 -5.52 6.38 -21.59
CA ILE A 189 -4.68 6.60 -22.78
C ILE A 189 -5.13 5.58 -23.82
N ARG A 190 -5.84 6.06 -24.84
CA ARG A 190 -6.38 5.21 -25.89
C ARG A 190 -5.26 4.77 -26.83
N ALA A 191 -5.03 3.48 -26.93
CA ALA A 191 -4.00 2.91 -27.80
C ALA A 191 -4.62 2.21 -29.02
N GLN A 192 -3.78 1.81 -29.99
CA GLN A 192 -4.26 0.98 -31.10
C GLN A 192 -4.62 -0.45 -30.70
N LYS A 193 -3.94 -0.99 -29.68
CA LYS A 193 -4.13 -2.36 -29.18
C LYS A 193 -4.83 -2.37 -27.82
N ASP A 194 -4.12 -1.95 -26.78
CA ASP A 194 -4.58 -2.01 -25.40
C ASP A 194 -4.52 -0.64 -24.72
N ASP A 195 -5.66 -0.20 -24.21
CA ASP A 195 -5.75 1.06 -23.46
C ASP A 195 -5.00 0.97 -22.13
N ILE A 196 -4.36 2.09 -21.76
CA ILE A 196 -3.69 2.22 -20.47
C ILE A 196 -4.56 3.04 -19.53
N TYR A 197 -4.79 2.50 -18.33
CA TYR A 197 -5.57 3.15 -17.29
C TYR A 197 -4.64 3.68 -16.20
N LEU A 198 -4.60 5.00 -16.06
CA LEU A 198 -3.88 5.70 -15.01
C LEU A 198 -4.88 6.17 -13.95
N TYR A 199 -4.68 5.76 -12.71
CA TYR A 199 -5.50 6.28 -11.61
C TYR A 199 -5.20 7.76 -11.39
N GLU A 200 -6.22 8.49 -10.96
CA GLU A 200 -6.07 9.90 -10.61
C GLU A 200 -4.99 10.07 -9.51
N PRO A 201 -3.95 10.87 -9.77
CA PRO A 201 -2.92 11.15 -8.78
C PRO A 201 -3.48 11.85 -7.55
N GLY A 202 -3.05 11.43 -6.36
CA GLY A 202 -3.51 12.02 -5.10
C GLY A 202 -3.05 13.47 -4.89
N LEU A 203 -2.02 13.93 -5.61
CA LEU A 203 -1.50 15.29 -5.51
C LEU A 203 -1.81 16.12 -6.77
N LYS A 204 -2.41 17.30 -6.59
CA LYS A 204 -2.67 18.28 -7.68
C LYS A 204 -1.40 18.69 -8.43
N ARG A 205 -0.24 18.68 -7.78
CA ARG A 205 1.06 18.97 -8.44
C ARG A 205 1.44 17.87 -9.43
N THR A 206 1.20 16.60 -9.08
CA THR A 206 1.49 15.47 -9.97
C THR A 206 0.61 15.51 -11.20
N LYS A 207 -0.71 15.77 -11.04
CA LYS A 207 -1.63 15.94 -12.17
C LYS A 207 -1.16 17.02 -13.15
N ARG A 208 -0.88 18.22 -12.62
CA ARG A 208 -0.37 19.34 -13.42
C ARG A 208 0.95 18.99 -14.10
N GLY A 209 1.84 18.28 -13.42
CA GLY A 209 3.09 17.78 -13.99
C GLY A 209 2.87 16.82 -15.16
N ILE A 210 1.95 15.86 -15.02
CA ILE A 210 1.60 14.92 -16.09
C ILE A 210 1.02 15.67 -17.29
N VAL A 211 0.04 16.55 -17.08
CA VAL A 211 -0.58 17.33 -18.18
C VAL A 211 0.46 18.21 -18.87
N ALA A 212 1.35 18.87 -18.12
CA ALA A 212 2.43 19.67 -18.69
C ALA A 212 3.42 18.84 -19.50
N ALA A 213 3.80 17.65 -19.01
CA ALA A 213 4.70 16.74 -19.73
C ALA A 213 4.06 16.19 -21.01
N LEU A 214 2.78 15.80 -20.94
CA LEU A 214 2.01 15.36 -22.12
C LEU A 214 1.89 16.48 -23.15
N ARG A 215 1.71 17.74 -22.72
CA ARG A 215 1.68 18.90 -23.63
C ARG A 215 3.05 19.19 -24.25
N HIS A 216 4.12 18.98 -23.50
CA HIS A 216 5.48 19.29 -23.96
C HIS A 216 6.03 18.23 -24.93
N TYR A 217 5.80 16.95 -24.66
CA TYR A 217 6.34 15.84 -25.44
C TYR A 217 5.34 15.18 -26.38
N GLY A 218 4.05 15.34 -26.14
CA GLY A 218 3.01 14.70 -26.93
C GLY A 218 2.82 15.33 -28.31
N PRO A 219 2.33 14.56 -29.29
CA PRO A 219 2.05 15.07 -30.63
C PRO A 219 0.91 16.08 -30.60
N ALA A 220 1.00 17.12 -31.44
CA ALA A 220 0.01 18.21 -31.50
C ALA A 220 -1.44 17.75 -31.70
N ARG A 221 -1.65 16.58 -32.33
CA ARG A 221 -2.98 15.99 -32.52
C ARG A 221 -3.74 15.71 -31.22
N LEU A 222 -3.05 15.55 -30.09
CA LEU A 222 -3.67 15.33 -28.77
C LEU A 222 -4.04 16.65 -28.07
N GLY A 223 -3.81 17.80 -28.69
CA GLY A 223 -3.99 19.12 -28.07
C GLY A 223 -5.40 19.35 -27.52
N ALA A 224 -6.43 19.02 -28.30
CA ALA A 224 -7.83 19.17 -27.88
C ALA A 224 -8.19 18.28 -26.68
N ASP A 225 -7.72 17.03 -26.68
CA ASP A 225 -7.92 16.10 -25.55
C ASP A 225 -7.24 16.62 -24.29
N LEU A 226 -6.01 17.15 -24.42
CA LEU A 226 -5.24 17.70 -23.32
C LEU A 226 -5.86 18.96 -22.73
N GLU A 227 -6.46 19.82 -23.56
CA GLU A 227 -7.20 20.98 -23.08
C GLU A 227 -8.39 20.56 -22.22
N ARG A 228 -9.20 19.61 -22.72
CA ARG A 228 -10.32 19.05 -21.95
C ARG A 228 -9.87 18.43 -20.63
N ILE A 229 -8.84 17.58 -20.67
CA ILE A 229 -8.28 16.94 -19.47
C ILE A 229 -7.75 17.99 -18.49
N SER A 230 -7.11 19.05 -18.97
CA SER A 230 -6.55 20.09 -18.09
C SER A 230 -7.61 20.88 -17.32
N LEU A 231 -8.83 20.94 -17.84
CA LEU A 231 -9.97 21.60 -17.21
C LEU A 231 -10.69 20.67 -16.22
N ASP A 232 -10.84 19.40 -16.60
CA ASP A 232 -11.73 18.45 -15.91
C ASP A 232 -11.02 17.52 -14.89
N TRP A 233 -9.68 17.44 -14.90
CA TRP A 233 -8.87 16.49 -14.10
C TRP A 233 -8.23 17.08 -12.83
#